data_AF-A0A369V7R5-F1
#
_entry.id   AF-A0A369V7R5-F1
#
_cell.length_a   1.000
_cell.length_b   1.000
_cell.length_c   1.000
_cell.angle_alpha   90.00
_cell.angle_beta   90.00
_cell.angle_gamma   90.00
#
_symmetry.space_group_name_H-M   'P 1'
#
loop_
_entity.id
_entity.type
_entity.pdbx_description
1 polymer ?
#
loop_
_entity_poly.entity_id
_entity_poly.type
_entity_poly.pdbx_seq_one_letter_code
_entity_poly.pdbx_strand_id
1 'polypeptide(L)'
;MTTPPTIDPERVRAAAEQVRAALRAWAEAVAPAVRAMAEEFARLAEQLREAGVVDDQGRPARRDRPAWQSPYGPPPRRRQH
;
A
#
# COMPACT_ATOMS: atom_id res chain seq x y z
N MET A 1 26.87 -43.58 3.04
CA MET A 1 26.95 -42.45 3.99
C MET A 1 27.31 -41.21 3.19
N THR A 2 26.39 -40.26 3.07
CA THR A 2 26.62 -38.96 2.42
C THR A 2 27.17 -38.01 3.46
N THR A 3 28.42 -37.56 3.31
CA THR A 3 29.02 -36.53 4.17
C THR A 3 28.21 -35.24 4.05
N PRO A 4 27.81 -34.57 5.16
CA PRO A 4 27.09 -33.31 5.08
C PRO A 4 27.97 -32.23 4.41
N PRO A 5 27.39 -31.35 3.58
CA PRO A 5 28.16 -30.31 2.92
C PRO A 5 28.78 -29.38 3.97
N THR A 6 30.10 -29.29 3.99
CA THR A 6 30.82 -28.31 4.79
C THR A 6 30.59 -26.94 4.16
N ILE A 7 29.76 -26.11 4.80
CA ILE A 7 29.51 -24.73 4.38
C ILE A 7 30.72 -23.89 4.82
N ASP A 8 31.45 -23.35 3.84
CA ASP A 8 32.56 -22.42 4.09
C ASP A 8 32.02 -21.01 4.37
N PRO A 9 32.25 -20.44 5.57
CA PRO A 9 31.70 -19.14 5.96
C PRO A 9 32.19 -17.99 5.05
N GLU A 10 33.39 -18.07 4.49
CA GLU A 10 33.90 -17.03 3.58
C GLU A 10 33.16 -17.04 2.23
N ARG A 11 32.83 -18.24 1.72
CA ARG A 11 32.00 -18.35 0.50
C ARG A 11 30.59 -17.81 0.71
N VAL A 12 30.01 -18.02 1.89
CA VAL A 12 28.69 -17.49 2.23
C VAL A 12 28.71 -15.96 2.26
N ARG A 13 29.76 -15.35 2.84
CA ARG A 13 29.93 -13.89 2.86
C ARG A 13 30.07 -13.31 1.45
N ALA A 14 30.95 -13.89 0.63
CA ALA A 14 31.14 -13.44 -0.75
C ALA A 14 29.86 -13.58 -1.59
N ALA A 15 29.10 -14.67 -1.41
CA ALA A 15 27.80 -14.85 -2.06
C ALA A 15 26.77 -13.81 -1.58
N ALA A 16 26.73 -13.52 -0.28
CA ALA A 16 25.83 -12.51 0.27
C ALA A 16 26.14 -11.10 -0.26
N GLU A 17 27.40 -10.75 -0.42
CA GLU A 17 27.81 -9.48 -1.02
C GLU A 17 27.38 -9.36 -2.48
N GLN A 18 27.54 -10.42 -3.27
CA GLN A 18 27.08 -10.46 -4.67
C GLN A 18 25.56 -10.32 -4.77
N VAL A 19 24.81 -11.03 -3.92
CA VAL A 19 23.35 -10.90 -3.88
C VAL A 19 22.94 -9.49 -3.48
N ARG A 20 23.60 -8.90 -2.47
CA ARG A 20 23.33 -7.52 -2.05
C ARG A 20 23.61 -6.51 -3.16
N ALA A 21 24.69 -6.68 -3.91
CA ALA A 21 25.02 -5.84 -5.05
C ALA A 21 23.97 -5.97 -6.17
N ALA A 22 23.54 -7.19 -6.48
CA ALA A 22 22.50 -7.44 -7.48
C ALA A 22 21.14 -6.84 -7.08
N LEU A 23 20.74 -7.01 -5.82
CA LEU A 23 19.51 -6.41 -5.29
C LEU A 23 19.56 -4.89 -5.34
N ARG A 24 20.71 -4.29 -5.04
CA ARG A 24 20.89 -2.84 -5.13
C ARG A 24 20.76 -2.34 -6.57
N ALA A 25 21.45 -2.99 -7.51
CA ALA A 25 21.37 -2.63 -8.93
C ALA A 25 19.94 -2.79 -9.47
N TRP A 26 19.24 -3.85 -9.06
CA TRP A 26 17.84 -4.05 -9.41
C TRP A 26 16.94 -2.95 -8.83
N ALA A 27 17.12 -2.61 -7.55
CA ALA A 27 16.35 -1.55 -6.90
C ALA A 27 16.60 -0.19 -7.56
N GLU A 28 17.84 0.14 -7.91
CA GLU A 28 18.19 1.37 -8.63
C GLU A 28 17.56 1.42 -10.03
N ALA A 29 17.48 0.28 -10.72
CA ALA A 29 16.80 0.18 -12.02
C ALA A 29 15.27 0.31 -11.93
N VAL A 30 14.65 -0.21 -10.86
CA VAL A 30 13.19 -0.22 -10.69
C VAL A 30 12.67 1.05 -10.00
N ALA A 31 13.50 1.72 -9.19
CA ALA A 31 13.15 2.95 -8.48
C ALA A 31 12.49 4.04 -9.34
N PRO A 32 12.97 4.40 -10.55
CA PRO A 32 12.31 5.43 -11.35
C PRO A 32 10.91 5.03 -11.81
N ALA A 33 10.69 3.77 -12.17
CA ALA A 33 9.37 3.28 -12.55
C ALA A 33 8.38 3.31 -11.38
N VAL A 34 8.84 2.92 -10.18
CA VAL A 34 8.03 2.99 -8.96
C VAL A 34 7.68 4.43 -8.60
N ARG A 35 8.63 5.37 -8.76
CA ARG A 35 8.37 6.81 -8.53
C ARG A 35 7.34 7.36 -9.50
N ALA A 36 7.48 7.07 -10.79
CA ALA A 36 6.51 7.49 -11.80
C ALA A 36 5.11 6.93 -11.49
N MET A 37 5.03 5.65 -11.11
CA MET A 37 3.77 5.04 -10.72
C MET A 37 3.18 5.71 -9.46
N ALA A 38 3.99 6.02 -8.46
CA ALA A 38 3.54 6.70 -7.25
C ALA A 38 3.02 8.12 -7.53
N GLU A 39 3.66 8.85 -8.46
CA GLU A 39 3.21 10.17 -8.89
C GLU A 39 1.84 10.11 -9.59
N GLU A 40 1.61 9.12 -10.45
CA GLU A 40 0.31 8.92 -11.09
C GLU A 40 -0.78 8.56 -10.08
N PHE A 41 -0.50 7.70 -9.11
CA PHE A 41 -1.44 7.41 -8.03
C PHE A 41 -1.73 8.62 -7.15
N ALA A 42 -0.72 9.46 -6.87
CA ALA A 42 -0.92 10.69 -6.12
C ALA A 42 -1.84 11.67 -6.87
N ARG A 43 -1.67 11.81 -8.19
CA ARG A 43 -2.54 12.63 -9.04
C ARG A 43 -3.98 12.11 -9.03
N LEU A 44 -4.17 10.80 -9.20
CA LEU A 44 -5.50 10.18 -9.13
C LEU A 44 -6.15 10.38 -7.75
N ALA A 45 -5.38 10.23 -6.67
CA ALA A 45 -5.90 10.44 -5.31
C ALA A 45 -6.30 11.90 -5.05
N GLU A 46 -5.61 12.87 -5.63
CA GLU A 46 -6.02 14.29 -5.58
C GLU A 46 -7.32 14.52 -6.37
N GLN A 47 -7.40 14.01 -7.60
CA GLN A 47 -8.63 14.12 -8.40
C GLN A 47 -9.85 13.50 -7.72
N LEU A 48 -9.67 12.36 -7.04
CA LEU A 48 -10.74 11.72 -6.29
C LEU A 48 -11.17 12.53 -5.04
N ARG A 49 -10.24 13.25 -4.41
CA ARG A 49 -10.54 14.16 -3.29
C ARG A 49 -11.27 15.39 -3.78
N GLU A 50 -10.80 16.02 -4.87
CA GLU A 50 -11.47 17.16 -5.50
C GLU A 50 -12.89 16.81 -5.97
N ALA A 51 -13.08 15.60 -6.52
CA ALA A 51 -14.39 15.10 -6.91
C ALA A 51 -15.31 14.74 -5.71
N GLY A 52 -14.81 14.86 -4.48
CA GLY A 52 -15.55 14.52 -3.26
C GLY A 52 -15.92 13.04 -3.20
N VAL A 53 -15.12 12.16 -3.80
CA VAL A 53 -15.31 10.70 -3.76
C VAL A 53 -14.63 10.11 -2.52
N VAL A 54 -13.53 10.71 -2.07
CA VAL A 54 -12.79 10.35 -0.87
C VAL A 54 -12.58 11.59 0.00
N ASP A 55 -12.65 11.43 1.31
CA ASP A 55 -12.38 12.48 2.29
C ASP A 55 -10.87 12.70 2.52
N ASP A 56 -10.52 13.67 3.37
CA ASP A 56 -9.14 14.01 3.73
C ASP A 56 -8.38 12.86 4.42
N GLN A 57 -9.10 11.82 4.87
CA GLN A 57 -8.55 10.61 5.47
C GLN A 57 -8.45 9.45 4.47
N GLY A 58 -8.76 9.68 3.19
CA GLY A 58 -8.75 8.68 2.13
C GLY A 58 -9.90 7.67 2.21
N ARG A 59 -10.95 7.96 2.98
CA ARG A 59 -12.14 7.11 3.10
C ARG A 59 -13.20 7.57 2.11
N PRO A 60 -14.05 6.67 1.59
CA PRO A 60 -15.13 7.07 0.70
C PRO A 60 -15.95 8.18 1.36
N ALA A 61 -16.03 9.34 0.70
CA ALA A 61 -16.75 10.48 1.18
C ALA A 61 -18.21 10.07 1.40
N ARG A 62 -18.67 10.14 2.64
CA ARG A 62 -20.06 9.86 2.96
C ARG A 62 -20.90 10.91 2.23
N ARG A 63 -21.83 10.46 1.38
CA ARG A 63 -22.93 11.34 0.96
C ARG A 63 -23.64 11.74 2.25
N ASP A 64 -23.46 12.99 2.67
CA ASP A 64 -24.25 13.65 3.72
C ASP A 64 -25.69 13.82 3.22
N ARG A 65 -26.36 12.72 2.90
CA ARG A 65 -27.79 12.72 2.68
C ARG A 65 -28.43 12.79 4.07
N PRO A 66 -29.29 13.78 4.33
CA PRO A 66 -29.98 13.83 5.60
C PRO A 66 -30.82 12.56 5.79
N ALA A 67 -30.97 12.13 7.04
CA ALA A 67 -31.59 10.84 7.37
C ALA A 67 -33.04 10.67 6.84
N TRP A 68 -33.74 11.79 6.58
CA TRP A 68 -35.07 11.80 5.96
C TRP A 68 -35.06 11.42 4.47
N GLN A 69 -33.91 11.44 3.81
CA GLN A 69 -33.73 11.10 2.39
C GLN A 69 -33.24 9.65 2.20
N SER A 70 -33.16 8.87 3.28
CA SER A 70 -32.84 7.44 3.23
C SER A 70 -34.11 6.62 2.93
N PRO A 71 -34.11 5.68 1.95
CA PRO A 71 -35.26 4.82 1.66
C PRO A 71 -35.80 4.03 2.85
N TYR A 72 -34.94 3.81 3.86
CA TYR A 72 -35.23 3.02 5.05
C TYR A 72 -35.39 3.87 6.33
N GLY A 73 -35.51 5.20 6.20
CA GLY A 73 -35.69 6.11 7.32
C GLY A 73 -34.50 6.19 8.29
N PRO A 74 -34.61 7.03 9.33
CA PRO A 74 -33.59 7.13 10.36
C PRO A 74 -33.53 5.84 11.22
N PRO A 75 -32.35 5.37 11.62
CA PRO A 75 -32.24 4.20 12.49
C PRO A 75 -32.94 4.46 13.84
N PRO A 76 -33.67 3.47 14.39
CA PRO A 76 -34.38 3.64 15.66
C PRO A 76 -33.38 3.88 16.80
N ARG A 77 -33.57 4.98 17.55
CA ARG A 77 -32.80 5.26 18.76
C ARG A 77 -33.16 4.22 19.82
N ARG A 78 -32.26 3.29 20.12
CA ARG A 78 -32.35 2.43 21.31
C ARG A 78 -32.35 3.34 22.54
N ARG A 79 -33.50 3.56 23.15
CA ARG A 79 -33.58 4.06 24.52
C ARG A 79 -33.11 2.92 25.42
N GLN A 80 -31.94 3.09 26.02
CA GLN A 80 -31.57 2.28 27.18
C GLN A 80 -32.38 2.85 28.34
N HIS A 81 -33.16 1.98 28.98
CA HIS A 81 -34.03 2.29 30.10
C HIS A 81 -33.51 1.57 31.33
#